data_AF-A0A7D5W4K6-F1
#
_entry.id   AF-A0A7D5W4K6-F1
#
_cell.length_a   1.000
_cell.length_b   1.000
_cell.length_c   1.000
_cell.angle_alpha   90.00
_cell.angle_beta   90.00
_cell.angle_gamma   90.00
#
_symmetry.space_group_name_H-M   'P 1'
#
loop_
_entity.id
_entity.type
_entity.pdbx_description
1 polymer ?
#
loop_
_entity_poly.entity_id
_entity_poly.type
_entity_poly.pdbx_seq_one_letter_code
_entity_poly.pdbx_strand_id
1 'polypeptide(L)'
;MNDPLSEWCWDGTSIESIKGLAAQYRLSLSDLVDDHFVGGWPSSVPEPYRGFIRGGVDRTEADRIENSMAGRSYYMQILACDQNQRALVMRGVVDLYTDAECYYVVETSAAAALAWADSYRVQAAPNA
;
A
#
# COMPACT_ATOMS: atom_id res chain seq x y z
N MET A 1 6.66 -17.53 25.05
CA MET A 1 6.76 -16.08 25.29
C MET A 1 5.84 -15.49 24.23
N ASN A 2 4.65 -15.02 24.62
CA ASN A 2 3.69 -14.45 23.65
C ASN A 2 4.21 -13.07 23.27
N ASP A 3 4.53 -12.89 22.00
CA ASP A 3 4.88 -11.58 21.46
C ASP A 3 3.58 -10.77 21.33
N PRO A 4 3.42 -9.66 22.07
CA PRO A 4 2.20 -8.86 22.00
C PRO A 4 1.90 -8.34 20.59
N LEU A 5 2.91 -8.26 19.71
CA LEU A 5 2.73 -7.93 18.29
C LEU A 5 2.09 -9.07 17.49
N SER A 6 2.37 -10.33 17.84
CA SER A 6 1.80 -11.50 17.15
C SER A 6 0.31 -11.69 17.43
N GLU A 7 -0.20 -11.11 18.52
CA GLU A 7 -1.61 -11.15 18.93
C GLU A 7 -2.38 -9.84 18.61
N TRP A 8 -1.67 -8.78 18.20
CA TRP A 8 -2.31 -7.50 17.92
C TRP A 8 -3.06 -7.54 16.58
N CYS A 9 -4.38 -7.73 16.68
CA CYS A 9 -5.31 -7.55 15.58
C CYS A 9 -5.84 -6.12 15.65
N TRP A 10 -5.61 -5.30 14.61
CA TRP A 10 -6.19 -3.97 14.55
C TRP A 10 -7.73 -4.09 14.55
N ASP A 11 -8.32 -3.49 15.57
CA ASP A 11 -9.76 -3.34 15.81
C ASP A 11 -10.49 -2.38 14.84
N GLY A 12 -9.79 -1.81 13.85
CA GLY A 12 -10.32 -0.82 12.91
C GLY A 12 -10.49 0.60 13.49
N THR A 13 -10.09 0.87 14.74
CA THR A 13 -10.60 2.06 15.44
C THR A 13 -9.72 3.31 15.34
N SER A 14 -8.39 3.18 15.23
CA SER A 14 -7.51 4.38 15.23
C SER A 14 -6.18 4.22 14.52
N ILE A 15 -5.89 5.12 13.57
CA ILE A 15 -4.56 5.26 12.96
C ILE A 15 -3.50 5.69 13.99
N GLU A 16 -3.87 6.45 15.01
CA GLU A 16 -2.93 6.83 16.07
C GLU A 16 -2.49 5.63 16.91
N SER A 17 -3.34 4.61 17.08
CA SER A 17 -2.97 3.40 17.81
C SER A 17 -1.85 2.63 17.10
N ILE A 18 -1.87 2.59 15.76
CA ILE A 18 -0.81 1.94 14.97
C ILE A 18 0.49 2.72 15.06
N LYS A 19 0.42 4.05 14.96
CA LYS A 19 1.60 4.91 15.13
C LYS A 19 2.18 4.77 16.52
N GLY A 20 1.32 4.70 17.54
CA GLY A 20 1.70 4.42 18.92
C GLY A 20 2.40 3.08 19.06
N LEU A 21 1.90 2.04 18.39
CA LEU A 21 2.53 0.72 18.35
C LEU A 21 3.90 0.76 17.65
N ALA A 22 4.00 1.35 16.46
CA ALA A 22 5.26 1.53 15.75
C ALA A 22 6.29 2.25 16.64
N ALA A 23 5.87 3.33 17.31
CA ALA A 23 6.71 4.09 18.24
C ALA A 23 7.13 3.26 19.46
N GLN A 24 6.22 2.46 20.04
CA GLN A 24 6.51 1.57 21.16
C GLN A 24 7.63 0.57 20.83
N TYR A 25 7.63 0.04 19.61
CA TYR A 25 8.64 -0.90 19.13
C TYR A 25 9.82 -0.25 18.40
N ARG A 26 9.85 1.08 18.31
CA ARG A 26 10.89 1.86 17.58
C ARG A 26 11.01 1.46 16.11
N LEU A 27 9.90 1.07 15.50
CA LEU A 27 9.79 0.71 14.09
C LEU A 27 9.33 1.92 13.27
N SER A 28 9.73 1.99 12.00
CA SER A 28 9.02 2.84 11.07
C SER A 28 7.64 2.22 10.76
N LEU A 29 6.70 3.04 10.24
CA LEU A 29 5.42 2.49 9.78
C LEU A 29 5.61 1.49 8.63
N SER A 30 6.63 1.67 7.80
CA SER A 30 6.96 0.72 6.74
C SER A 30 7.44 -0.61 7.31
N ASP A 31 8.35 -0.59 8.29
CA ASP A 31 8.86 -1.83 8.92
C ASP A 31 7.74 -2.57 9.65
N LEU A 32 6.87 -1.85 10.37
CA LEU A 32 5.71 -2.44 11.03
C LEU A 32 4.77 -3.12 10.01
N VAL A 33 4.61 -2.52 8.83
CA VAL A 33 3.80 -3.09 7.75
C VAL A 33 4.49 -4.29 7.09
N ASP A 34 5.79 -4.23 6.84
CA ASP A 34 6.49 -5.33 6.18
C ASP A 34 6.57 -6.58 7.07
N ASP A 35 6.94 -6.41 8.34
CA ASP A 35 7.20 -7.51 9.27
C ASP A 35 5.92 -8.14 9.82
N HIS A 36 4.87 -7.34 10.01
CA HIS A 36 3.67 -7.77 10.74
C HIS A 36 2.41 -7.73 9.90
N PHE A 37 2.52 -7.41 8.59
CA PHE A 37 1.36 -7.05 7.78
C PHE A 37 1.24 -7.74 6.42
N VAL A 38 1.17 -9.06 6.48
CA VAL A 38 0.90 -9.91 5.31
C VAL A 38 -0.62 -9.99 5.04
N GLY A 39 -1.21 -8.96 4.41
CA GLY A 39 -2.57 -9.09 3.83
C GLY A 39 -3.55 -7.91 3.93
N GLY A 40 -3.18 -6.77 4.54
CA GLY A 40 -4.11 -5.65 4.71
C GLY A 40 -4.94 -5.74 6.00
N TRP A 41 -5.53 -4.63 6.49
CA TRP A 41 -6.44 -4.63 7.67
C TRP A 41 -7.88 -4.57 7.14
N PRO A 42 -8.37 -5.66 6.52
CA PRO A 42 -9.48 -5.61 5.57
C PRO A 42 -10.78 -5.14 6.20
N SER A 43 -11.03 -5.42 7.49
CA SER A 43 -12.29 -5.02 8.15
C SER A 43 -12.55 -3.51 8.09
N SER A 44 -11.50 -2.70 8.17
CA SER A 44 -11.57 -1.23 8.12
C SER A 44 -11.62 -0.66 6.70
N VAL A 45 -11.21 -1.46 5.69
CA VAL A 45 -11.18 -1.06 4.28
C VAL A 45 -12.44 -1.55 3.58
N PRO A 46 -13.13 -0.71 2.78
CA PRO A 46 -14.29 -1.17 2.03
C PRO A 46 -13.91 -2.33 1.10
N GLU A 47 -14.76 -3.35 1.05
CA GLU A 47 -14.47 -4.62 0.36
C GLU A 47 -13.92 -4.46 -1.07
N PRO A 48 -14.45 -3.55 -1.91
CA PRO A 48 -13.96 -3.38 -3.27
C PRO A 48 -12.51 -2.88 -3.34
N TYR A 49 -11.92 -2.37 -2.26
CA TYR A 49 -10.59 -1.76 -2.23
C TYR A 49 -9.57 -2.57 -1.42
N ARG A 50 -9.95 -3.78 -0.96
CA ARG A 50 -9.06 -4.67 -0.23
C ARG A 50 -8.03 -5.32 -1.16
N GLY A 51 -6.82 -5.53 -0.64
CA GLY A 51 -5.72 -6.17 -1.35
C GLY A 51 -4.88 -5.22 -2.21
N PHE A 52 -3.99 -5.80 -3.00
CA PHE A 52 -3.10 -5.04 -3.89
C PHE A 52 -3.86 -4.45 -5.07
N ILE A 53 -3.69 -3.14 -5.24
CA ILE A 53 -4.21 -2.36 -6.35
C ILE A 53 -3.06 -2.04 -7.27
N ARG A 54 -3.10 -2.58 -8.49
CA ARG A 54 -2.11 -2.32 -9.53
C ARG A 54 -2.44 -1.01 -10.24
N GLY A 55 -1.42 -0.18 -10.45
CA GLY A 55 -1.46 1.02 -11.25
C GLY A 55 -0.99 0.77 -12.68
N GLY A 56 -0.76 1.85 -13.41
CA GLY A 56 -0.16 1.79 -14.74
C GLY A 56 1.29 1.31 -14.71
N VAL A 57 1.79 0.94 -15.89
CA VAL A 57 3.22 0.67 -16.13
C VAL A 57 3.78 1.83 -16.93
N ASP A 58 4.76 2.53 -16.36
CA ASP A 58 5.51 3.54 -17.08
C ASP A 58 6.66 2.87 -17.84
N ARG A 59 6.76 3.16 -19.14
CA ARG A 59 7.80 2.65 -20.03
C ARG A 59 8.33 3.80 -20.86
N THR A 60 9.61 4.08 -20.73
CA THR A 60 10.31 5.04 -21.57
C THR A 60 10.45 4.52 -23.00
N GLU A 61 10.75 5.41 -23.94
CA GLU A 61 11.06 5.01 -25.33
C GLU A 61 12.26 4.06 -25.38
N ALA A 62 13.27 4.28 -24.53
CA ALA A 62 14.43 3.41 -24.39
C ALA A 62 14.02 2.01 -23.89
N ASP A 63 13.12 1.92 -22.90
CA ASP A 63 12.59 0.63 -22.41
C ASP A 63 11.91 -0.14 -23.54
N ARG A 64 11.17 0.55 -24.42
CA ARG A 64 10.45 -0.11 -25.54
C ARG A 64 11.38 -0.63 -26.63
N ILE A 65 12.55 -0.02 -26.81
CA ILE A 65 13.50 -0.33 -27.89
C ILE A 65 14.53 -1.36 -27.45
N GLU A 66 15.09 -1.23 -26.24
CA GLU A 66 16.21 -2.06 -25.77
C GLU A 66 15.75 -3.34 -25.07
N ASN A 67 14.64 -3.30 -24.32
CA ASN A 67 14.11 -4.46 -23.64
C ASN A 67 12.62 -4.33 -23.34
N SER A 68 11.77 -5.04 -24.10
CA SER A 68 10.31 -5.02 -23.96
C SER A 68 9.73 -5.32 -22.55
N MET A 69 10.57 -5.85 -21.64
CA MET A 69 10.24 -6.12 -20.24
C MET A 69 10.55 -4.95 -19.29
N ALA A 70 11.34 -3.95 -19.71
CA ALA A 70 11.71 -2.81 -18.89
C ALA A 70 10.53 -1.85 -18.67
N GLY A 71 10.57 -1.16 -17.52
CA GLY A 71 9.54 -0.23 -17.08
C GLY A 71 9.33 -0.26 -15.58
N ARG A 72 8.46 0.62 -15.10
CA ARG A 72 8.11 0.74 -13.68
C ARG A 72 6.64 0.51 -13.49
N SER A 73 6.30 -0.49 -12.67
CA SER A 73 4.92 -0.76 -12.29
C SER A 73 4.63 -0.14 -10.93
N TYR A 74 3.53 0.60 -10.84
CA TYR A 74 3.10 1.23 -9.60
C TYR A 74 2.07 0.36 -8.89
N TYR A 75 2.16 0.34 -7.56
CA TYR A 75 1.25 -0.44 -6.71
C TYR A 75 0.78 0.39 -5.53
N MET A 76 -0.39 0.04 -5.05
CA MET A 76 -1.01 0.67 -3.89
C MET A 76 -1.75 -0.39 -3.09
N GLN A 77 -1.77 -0.22 -1.78
CA GLN A 77 -2.66 -0.93 -0.88
C GLN A 77 -3.19 0.06 0.14
N ILE A 78 -4.51 0.12 0.29
CA ILE A 78 -5.11 0.81 1.42
C ILE A 78 -4.94 -0.14 2.60
N LEU A 79 -4.08 0.25 3.53
CA LEU A 79 -3.81 -0.56 4.71
C LEU A 79 -5.02 -0.52 5.63
N ALA A 80 -5.66 0.66 5.74
CA ALA A 80 -6.85 0.86 6.54
C ALA A 80 -7.47 2.26 6.44
N CYS A 81 -8.71 2.36 6.91
CA CYS A 81 -9.45 3.61 7.10
C CYS A 81 -9.96 3.69 8.55
N ASP A 82 -9.69 4.78 9.27
CA ASP A 82 -10.18 4.96 10.64
C ASP A 82 -11.53 5.71 10.69
N GLN A 83 -12.12 5.77 11.89
CA GLN A 83 -13.41 6.44 12.11
C GLN A 83 -13.36 7.95 11.85
N ASN A 84 -12.17 8.56 11.90
CA ASN A 84 -11.94 9.98 11.64
C ASN A 84 -11.78 10.28 10.14
N GLN A 85 -12.14 9.35 9.26
CA GLN A 85 -12.01 9.49 7.81
C GLN A 85 -10.57 9.68 7.35
N ARG A 86 -9.61 9.13 8.09
CA ARG A 86 -8.20 9.06 7.68
C ARG A 86 -7.88 7.68 7.15
N ALA A 87 -6.86 7.58 6.32
CA ALA A 87 -6.39 6.34 5.76
C ALA A 87 -4.87 6.24 5.85
N LEU A 88 -4.39 5.03 6.11
CA LEU A 88 -3.01 4.65 5.87
C LEU A 88 -2.94 3.89 4.55
N VAL A 89 -2.00 4.30 3.72
CA VAL A 89 -1.81 3.74 2.38
C VAL A 89 -0.36 3.36 2.22
N MET A 90 -0.11 2.13 1.81
CA MET A 90 1.17 1.72 1.25
C MET A 90 1.16 1.98 -0.25
N ARG A 91 2.19 2.64 -0.75
CA ARG A 91 2.41 2.84 -2.18
C ARG A 91 3.78 2.32 -2.53
N GLY A 92 3.93 1.77 -3.72
CA GLY A 92 5.21 1.27 -4.17
C GLY A 92 5.42 1.37 -5.66
N VAL A 93 6.68 1.20 -6.03
CA VAL A 93 7.12 1.06 -7.40
C VAL A 93 8.00 -0.18 -7.49
N VAL A 94 7.78 -0.98 -8.52
CA VAL A 94 8.62 -2.12 -8.86
C VAL A 94 9.24 -1.84 -10.22
N ASP A 95 10.56 -1.92 -10.27
CA ASP A 95 11.31 -1.94 -11.52
C ASP A 95 11.18 -3.34 -12.14
N LEU A 96 10.53 -3.42 -13.31
CA LEU A 96 10.18 -4.69 -13.96
C LEU A 96 11.40 -5.41 -14.57
N TYR A 97 12.54 -4.74 -14.67
CA TYR A 97 13.75 -5.32 -15.23
C TYR A 97 14.67 -5.89 -14.14
N THR A 98 14.80 -5.17 -13.03
CA THR A 98 15.68 -5.55 -11.92
C THR A 98 14.96 -6.24 -10.78
N ASP A 99 13.62 -6.29 -10.82
CA ASP A 99 12.75 -6.68 -9.71
C ASP A 99 13.00 -5.86 -8.43
N ALA A 100 13.60 -4.66 -8.56
CA ALA A 100 13.84 -3.78 -7.44
C ALA A 100 12.52 -3.14 -6.98
N GLU A 101 12.20 -3.32 -5.70
CA GLU A 101 10.97 -2.80 -5.09
C GLU A 101 11.28 -1.65 -4.13
N CYS A 102 10.39 -0.65 -4.11
CA CYS A 102 10.44 0.44 -3.14
C CYS A 102 9.02 0.76 -2.67
N TYR A 103 8.80 0.71 -1.35
CA TYR A 103 7.52 0.96 -0.72
C TYR A 103 7.60 2.08 0.30
N TYR A 104 6.52 2.85 0.41
CA TYR A 104 6.37 3.91 1.41
C TYR A 104 4.94 3.92 1.95
N VAL A 105 4.82 4.14 3.25
CA VAL A 105 3.54 4.29 3.95
C VAL A 105 3.23 5.77 4.15
N VAL A 106 2.04 6.20 3.73
CA VAL A 106 1.57 7.58 3.85
C VAL A 106 0.20 7.63 4.51
N GLU A 107 -0.02 8.69 5.28
CA GLU A 107 -1.34 9.05 5.81
C GLU A 107 -2.01 10.05 4.88
N THR A 108 -3.31 9.85 4.66
CA THR A 108 -4.16 10.75 3.88
C THR A 108 -5.61 10.66 4.37
N SER A 109 -6.56 11.31 3.69
CA SER A 109 -7.99 11.09 3.96
C SER A 109 -8.48 9.80 3.31
N ALA A 110 -9.49 9.16 3.89
CA ALA A 110 -10.13 7.97 3.33
C ALA A 110 -10.65 8.24 1.91
N ALA A 111 -11.28 9.40 1.68
CA ALA A 111 -11.74 9.80 0.35
C ALA A 111 -10.60 9.92 -0.67
N ALA A 112 -9.46 10.50 -0.27
CA ALA A 112 -8.30 10.60 -1.16
C ALA A 112 -7.68 9.23 -1.47
N ALA A 113 -7.61 8.34 -0.47
CA ALA A 113 -7.14 6.98 -0.65
C ALA A 113 -8.03 6.21 -1.66
N LEU A 114 -9.36 6.31 -1.53
CA LEU A 114 -10.27 5.67 -2.49
C LEU A 114 -10.10 6.25 -3.90
N ALA A 115 -10.00 7.58 -4.02
CA ALA A 115 -9.79 8.23 -5.32
C ALA A 115 -8.46 7.84 -5.98
N TRP A 116 -7.39 7.67 -5.19
CA TRP A 116 -6.12 7.16 -5.70
C TRP A 116 -6.25 5.71 -6.17
N ALA A 117 -6.93 4.86 -5.41
CA ALA A 117 -7.16 3.46 -5.79
C ALA A 117 -7.93 3.35 -7.12
N ASP A 118 -8.96 4.18 -7.31
CA ASP A 118 -9.71 4.23 -8.57
C ASP A 118 -8.83 4.73 -9.72
N SER A 119 -7.99 5.74 -9.48
CA SER A 119 -7.02 6.22 -10.47
C SER A 119 -6.02 5.14 -10.89
N TYR A 120 -5.51 4.35 -9.95
CA TYR A 120 -4.60 3.24 -10.25
C TYR A 120 -5.29 2.19 -11.14
N ARG A 121 -6.53 1.82 -10.81
CA ARG A 121 -7.32 0.87 -11.60
C ARG A 121 -7.57 1.35 -13.02
N VAL A 122 -7.87 2.64 -13.19
CA VAL A 122 -8.05 3.24 -14.52
C VAL A 122 -6.75 3.19 -15.32
N GLN A 123 -5.61 3.50 -14.71
CA GLN A 123 -4.30 3.43 -15.37
C GLN A 123 -3.87 2.00 -15.72
N ALA A 124 -4.31 1.01 -14.94
CA ALA A 124 -4.05 -0.41 -15.19
C ALA A 124 -4.96 -1.02 -16.27
N ALA A 125 -6.06 -0.35 -16.62
CA ALA A 125 -6.91 -0.80 -17.71
C ALA A 125 -6.14 -0.67 -19.04
N PRO A 126 -6.02 -1.74 -19.84
CA PRO A 126 -5.51 -1.60 -21.20
C PRO A 126 -6.45 -0.62 -21.92
N ASN A 127 -5.88 0.40 -22.59
CA ASN A 127 -6.63 1.37 -23.38
C ASN A 127 -7.73 0.63 -24.17
N ALA A 128 -9.00 0.91 -23.86
CA ALA A 128 -10.15 0.35 -24.55
C ALA A 128 -10.19 0.81 -26.02
#